data_AF-A0A6M3L954-F1
#
_entry.id   AF-A0A6M3L954-F1
#
_cell.length_a   1.000
_cell.length_b   1.000
_cell.length_c   1.000
_cell.angle_alpha   90.00
_cell.angle_beta   90.00
_cell.angle_gamma   90.00
#
_symmetry.space_group_name_H-M   'P 1'
#
loop_
_entity.id
_entity.type
_entity.pdbx_description
1 polymer ?
#
loop_
_entity_poly.entity_id
_entity_poly.type
_entity_poly.pdbx_seq_one_letter_code
_entity_poly.pdbx_strand_id
1 'polypeptide(L)'
;MYEHHIDEMTKAIMKRAINTFVLNSNPEIDQHIREALFSYWHDKIAIVWTVEDVQEYARENHADGIKLTDDQAREILNDVFDNTSAEYGISWETIDSYICDYIREVS
;
A
#
# COMPACT_ATOMS: atom_id res chain seq x y z
N MET A 1 -2.88 -13.33 -0.92
CA MET A 1 -2.37 -12.24 -0.05
C MET A 1 -1.61 -12.85 1.12
N TYR A 2 -0.50 -12.25 1.57
CA TYR A 2 0.26 -12.77 2.72
C TYR A 2 -0.50 -12.62 4.04
N GLU A 3 -0.27 -13.54 4.98
CA GLU A 3 -0.96 -13.60 6.27
C GLU A 3 -0.82 -12.29 7.07
N HIS A 4 0.37 -11.69 7.09
CA HIS A 4 0.59 -10.43 7.81
C HIS A 4 -0.26 -9.27 7.25
N HIS A 5 -0.45 -9.17 5.93
CA HIS A 5 -1.33 -8.16 5.34
C HIS A 5 -2.81 -8.42 5.68
N ILE A 6 -3.23 -9.69 5.74
CA ILE A 6 -4.58 -10.05 6.20
C ILE A 6 -4.78 -9.61 7.66
N ASP A 7 -3.78 -9.82 8.52
CA ASP A 7 -3.83 -9.41 9.92
C ASP A 7 -3.88 -7.87 10.05
N GLU A 8 -3.10 -7.13 9.26
CA GLU A 8 -3.14 -5.67 9.23
C GLU A 8 -4.49 -5.12 8.75
N MET A 9 -5.04 -5.69 7.67
CA MET A 9 -6.38 -5.35 7.18
C MET A 9 -7.45 -5.63 8.25
N THR A 10 -7.38 -6.78 8.91
CA THR A 10 -8.32 -7.16 9.99
C THR A 10 -8.27 -6.14 11.12
N LYS A 11 -7.07 -5.76 11.58
CA LYS A 11 -6.88 -4.72 12.62
C LYS A 11 -7.44 -3.36 12.18
N ALA A 12 -7.21 -2.96 10.92
CA ALA A 12 -7.72 -1.69 10.40
C ALA A 12 -9.25 -1.65 10.35
N ILE A 13 -9.88 -2.74 9.91
CA ILE A 13 -11.34 -2.90 9.90
C ILE A 13 -11.89 -2.87 11.33
N MET A 14 -11.31 -3.66 12.24
CA MET A 14 -11.71 -3.70 13.64
C MET A 14 -11.62 -2.32 14.29
N LYS A 15 -10.51 -1.60 14.11
CA LYS A 15 -10.35 -0.23 14.62
C LYS A 15 -11.45 0.71 14.14
N ARG A 16 -11.82 0.63 12.86
CA ARG A 16 -12.89 1.46 12.28
C ARG A 16 -14.27 1.04 12.78
N ALA A 17 -14.54 -0.26 12.90
CA ALA A 17 -15.81 -0.81 13.36
C ALA A 17 -16.05 -0.52 14.85
N ILE A 18 -15.03 -0.62 15.70
CA ILE A 18 -15.08 -0.23 17.12
C ILE A 18 -15.50 1.25 17.25
N ASN A 19 -14.86 2.13 16.46
CA ASN A 19 -15.14 3.56 16.49
C ASN A 19 -16.52 3.95 15.93
N THR A 20 -17.13 3.09 15.10
CA THR A 20 -18.40 3.40 14.41
C THR A 20 -19.61 2.72 15.04
N PHE A 21 -19.43 1.51 15.59
CA PHE A 21 -20.52 0.64 16.06
C PHE A 21 -20.39 0.23 17.53
N VAL A 22 -19.36 0.71 18.26
CA VAL A 22 -19.08 0.33 19.66
C VAL A 22 -19.04 -1.20 19.81
N LEU A 23 -18.39 -1.87 18.88
CA LEU A 23 -18.01 -3.26 19.10
C LEU A 23 -16.96 -3.23 20.21
N ASN A 24 -17.24 -3.84 21.36
CA ASN A 24 -16.16 -4.23 22.26
C ASN A 24 -15.24 -5.18 21.48
N SER A 25 -13.92 -5.12 21.70
CA SER A 25 -12.97 -6.05 21.07
C SER A 25 -13.46 -7.49 21.28
N ASN A 26 -14.05 -8.06 20.23
CA ASN A 26 -14.67 -9.38 20.26
C ASN A 26 -13.82 -10.32 19.38
N PRO A 27 -13.13 -11.30 19.98
CA PRO A 27 -12.32 -12.26 19.24
C PRO A 27 -13.08 -13.02 18.15
N GLU A 28 -14.38 -13.25 18.30
CA GLU A 28 -15.19 -13.92 17.28
C GLU A 28 -15.36 -13.06 16.03
N ILE A 29 -15.50 -11.74 16.19
CA ILE A 29 -15.63 -10.81 15.06
C ILE A 29 -14.31 -10.70 14.31
N ASP A 30 -13.18 -10.63 15.04
CA ASP A 30 -11.84 -10.63 14.47
C ASP A 30 -11.61 -11.88 13.60
N GLN A 31 -11.94 -13.06 14.14
CA GLN A 31 -11.83 -14.33 13.41
C GLN A 31 -12.71 -14.35 12.15
N HIS A 32 -13.96 -13.89 12.23
CA HIS A 32 -14.85 -13.86 11.06
C HIS A 32 -14.36 -12.91 9.96
N ILE A 33 -13.81 -11.74 10.32
CA ILE A 33 -13.21 -10.82 9.33
C ILE A 33 -12.00 -11.47 8.67
N ARG A 34 -11.14 -12.13 9.47
CA ARG A 34 -9.94 -12.81 8.97
C ARG A 34 -10.30 -13.93 7.99
N GLU A 35 -11.28 -14.76 8.33
CA GLU A 35 -11.80 -15.82 7.45
C GLU A 35 -12.38 -15.26 6.15
N ALA A 36 -13.15 -14.17 6.24
CA ALA A 36 -13.72 -13.50 5.08
C ALA A 36 -12.64 -12.95 4.15
N LEU A 37 -11.62 -12.28 4.70
CA LEU A 37 -10.48 -11.76 3.93
C LEU A 37 -9.66 -12.90 3.31
N PHE A 38 -9.39 -13.97 4.07
CA PHE A 38 -8.65 -15.13 3.57
C PHE A 38 -9.39 -15.80 2.41
N SER A 39 -10.70 -16.02 2.55
CA SER A 39 -11.56 -16.59 1.51
C SER A 39 -11.62 -15.68 0.27
N TYR A 40 -11.74 -14.36 0.46
CA TYR A 40 -11.73 -13.41 -0.64
C TYR A 40 -10.43 -13.44 -1.45
N TRP A 41 -9.29 -13.59 -0.78
CA TRP A 41 -7.96 -13.62 -1.42
C TRP A 41 -7.51 -15.02 -1.85
N HIS A 42 -8.32 -16.06 -1.63
CA HIS A 42 -7.94 -17.47 -1.84
C HIS A 42 -7.45 -17.77 -3.27
N ASP A 43 -8.07 -17.15 -4.27
CA ASP A 43 -7.78 -17.33 -5.69
C ASP A 43 -7.08 -16.10 -6.32
N LYS A 44 -6.47 -15.25 -5.49
CA LYS A 44 -5.89 -13.96 -5.92
C LYS A 44 -4.47 -13.77 -5.40
N ILE A 45 -3.62 -13.21 -6.26
CA ILE A 45 -2.31 -12.68 -5.89
C ILE A 45 -2.36 -11.15 -5.94
N ALA A 46 -1.62 -10.52 -5.03
CA ALA A 46 -1.37 -9.08 -5.04
C ALA A 46 0.11 -8.87 -4.73
N ILE A 47 0.74 -7.98 -5.49
CA ILE A 47 2.08 -7.45 -5.23
C ILE A 47 1.85 -6.04 -4.68
N VAL A 48 2.41 -5.75 -3.52
CA VAL A 48 2.14 -4.51 -2.78
C VAL A 48 3.37 -3.63 -2.84
N TRP A 49 3.15 -2.36 -3.18
CA TRP A 49 4.11 -1.27 -3.06
C TRP A 49 3.58 -0.29 -2.03
N THR A 50 4.45 0.15 -1.12
CA THR A 50 4.11 0.98 0.02
C THR A 50 4.72 2.38 -0.11
N VAL A 51 4.19 3.31 0.68
CA VAL A 51 4.77 4.67 0.81
C VAL A 51 6.23 4.60 1.22
N GLU A 52 6.57 3.68 2.13
CA GLU A 52 7.93 3.48 2.61
C GLU A 52 8.86 2.98 1.50
N ASP A 53 8.41 2.06 0.64
CA ASP A 53 9.21 1.59 -0.51
C ASP A 53 9.61 2.74 -1.44
N VAL A 54 8.67 3.65 -1.75
CA VAL A 54 8.93 4.82 -2.60
C VAL A 54 9.89 5.80 -1.92
N GLN A 55 9.68 6.08 -0.63
CA GLN A 55 10.52 6.99 0.15
C GLN A 55 11.95 6.46 0.30
N GLU A 56 12.11 5.18 0.63
CA GLU A 56 13.41 4.54 0.79
C GLU A 56 14.16 4.51 -0.55
N TYR A 57 13.47 4.14 -1.63
CA TYR A 57 14.06 4.16 -2.96
C TYR A 57 14.53 5.56 -3.37
N ALA A 58 13.68 6.59 -3.18
CA ALA A 58 14.02 7.97 -3.48
C ALA A 58 15.24 8.46 -2.69
N ARG A 59 15.30 8.09 -1.42
CA ARG A 59 16.39 8.45 -0.50
C ARG A 59 17.71 7.76 -0.86
N GLU A 60 17.66 6.52 -1.34
CA GLU A 60 18.88 5.71 -1.55
C GLU A 60 19.46 5.84 -2.95
N ASN A 61 18.61 6.10 -3.96
CA ASN A 61 19.01 5.98 -5.36
C ASN A 61 19.11 7.33 -6.10
N HIS A 62 18.66 8.44 -5.53
CA HIS A 62 18.76 9.76 -6.16
C HIS A 62 19.87 10.62 -5.55
N ALA A 63 20.46 11.47 -6.39
CA ALA A 63 21.75 12.15 -6.17
C ALA A 63 21.86 12.98 -4.88
N ASP A 64 20.74 13.35 -4.24
CA ASP A 64 20.71 14.19 -3.03
C ASP A 64 20.00 13.54 -1.83
N GLY A 65 19.67 12.25 -1.92
CA GLY A 65 18.90 11.55 -0.88
C GLY A 65 17.54 12.18 -0.66
N ILE A 66 16.75 12.23 -1.73
CA ILE A 66 15.47 12.94 -1.80
C ILE A 66 14.53 12.43 -0.70
N LYS A 67 13.95 13.36 0.06
CA LYS A 67 13.02 13.05 1.14
C LYS A 67 11.61 13.44 0.72
N LEU A 68 10.86 12.44 0.28
CA LEU A 68 9.44 12.58 -0.02
C LEU A 68 8.62 12.52 1.28
N THR A 69 7.57 13.33 1.39
CA THR A 69 6.58 13.16 2.44
C THR A 69 5.64 12.00 2.11
N ASP A 70 4.86 11.54 3.10
CA ASP A 70 3.86 10.47 2.88
C ASP A 70 2.84 10.82 1.80
N ASP A 71 2.46 12.10 1.70
CA ASP A 71 1.49 12.55 0.70
C ASP A 71 2.07 12.51 -0.70
N GLN A 72 3.33 12.92 -0.87
CA GLN A 72 4.04 12.90 -2.15
C GLN A 72 4.30 11.47 -2.63
N ALA A 73 4.75 10.59 -1.73
CA ALA A 73 4.94 9.18 -2.05
C ALA A 73 3.61 8.49 -2.39
N ARG A 74 2.51 8.88 -1.74
CA ARG A 74 1.17 8.35 -2.06
C ARG A 74 0.67 8.85 -3.40
N GLU A 75 0.93 10.10 -3.75
CA GLU A 75 0.64 10.67 -5.07
C GLU A 75 1.35 9.87 -6.16
N ILE A 76 2.65 9.63 -6.02
CA ILE A 76 3.44 8.78 -6.94
C ILE A 76 2.84 7.37 -7.07
N LEU A 77 2.45 6.72 -5.96
CA LEU A 77 1.81 5.40 -6.03
C LEU A 77 0.46 5.42 -6.75
N ASN A 78 -0.32 6.48 -6.58
CA ASN A 78 -1.58 6.64 -7.29
C ASN A 78 -1.33 6.82 -8.80
N ASP A 79 -0.32 7.62 -9.16
CA ASP A 79 0.02 7.82 -10.58
C ASP A 79 0.50 6.52 -11.22
N VAL A 80 1.33 5.73 -10.52
CA VAL A 80 1.73 4.39 -10.98
C VAL A 80 0.50 3.50 -11.18
N PHE A 81 -0.43 3.49 -10.21
CA PHE A 81 -1.64 2.67 -10.28
C PHE A 81 -2.58 3.06 -11.42
N ASP A 82 -2.78 4.36 -11.64
CA ASP A 82 -3.72 4.88 -12.64
C ASP A 82 -3.18 4.73 -14.08
N ASN A 83 -1.86 4.69 -14.25
CA ASN A 83 -1.22 4.73 -15.56
C ASN A 83 -0.50 3.43 -15.95
N THR A 84 -0.44 2.41 -15.08
CA THR A 84 0.22 1.13 -15.39
C THR A 84 -0.78 0.02 -15.72
N SER A 85 -0.57 -0.66 -16.85
CA SER A 85 -1.35 -1.85 -17.20
C SER A 85 -0.92 -3.07 -16.36
N ALA A 86 -1.91 -3.84 -15.92
CA ALA A 86 -1.69 -5.10 -15.20
C ALA A 86 -0.90 -6.15 -16.03
N GLU A 87 -0.82 -5.99 -17.35
CA GLU A 87 -0.08 -6.91 -18.23
C GLU A 87 1.45 -6.86 -18.03
N TYR A 88 2.00 -5.71 -17.60
CA TYR A 88 3.44 -5.50 -17.50
C TYR A 88 3.98 -5.53 -16.06
N GLY A 89 3.09 -5.54 -15.06
CA GLY A 89 3.47 -5.44 -13.66
C GLY A 89 4.11 -4.09 -13.31
N ILE A 90 4.55 -3.96 -12.05
CA ILE A 90 5.25 -2.77 -11.54
C ILE A 90 6.61 -3.24 -11.03
N SER A 91 7.68 -2.62 -11.52
CA SER A 91 9.06 -2.88 -11.09
C SER A 91 9.65 -1.64 -10.40
N TRP A 92 10.85 -1.77 -9.82
CA TRP A 92 11.60 -0.63 -9.31
C TRP A 92 11.90 0.41 -10.40
N GLU A 93 12.10 0.00 -11.65
CA GLU A 93 12.29 0.92 -12.78
C GLU A 93 11.01 1.71 -13.08
N THR A 94 9.84 1.08 -12.91
CA THR A 94 8.57 1.80 -12.96
C THR A 94 8.53 2.86 -11.87
N ILE A 95 8.78 2.48 -10.61
CA ILE A 95 8.76 3.41 -9.48
C ILE A 95 9.75 4.58 -9.68
N ASP A 96 10.98 4.29 -10.11
CA ASP A 96 12.01 5.30 -10.38
C ASP A 96 11.56 6.32 -11.44
N SER A 97 10.94 5.86 -12.52
CA SER A 97 10.42 6.74 -13.57
C SER A 97 9.40 7.74 -13.01
N TYR A 98 8.45 7.27 -12.21
CA TYR A 98 7.41 8.16 -11.65
C TYR A 98 7.98 9.08 -10.56
N ILE A 99 8.96 8.64 -9.77
CA ILE A 99 9.68 9.53 -8.85
C ILE A 99 10.38 10.65 -9.64
N CYS A 100 11.10 10.31 -10.71
CA CYS A 100 11.79 11.28 -11.56
C CYS A 100 10.84 12.28 -12.19
N ASP A 101 9.71 11.82 -12.71
CA ASP A 101 8.72 12.70 -13.34
C ASP A 101 8.07 13.62 -12.32
N TYR A 102 7.67 13.10 -11.15
CA TYR A 102 7.16 13.91 -10.04
C TYR A 102 8.16 15.02 -9.63
N ILE A 103 9.45 14.69 -9.45
CA ILE A 103 10.48 15.67 -9.08
C ILE A 103 10.61 16.76 -10.14
N ARG A 104 10.53 16.42 -11.43
CA ARG A 104 10.63 17.39 -12.54
C ARG A 104 9.45 18.35 -12.57
N GLU A 105 8.26 17.91 -12.20
CA GLU A 105 7.06 18.74 -12.21
C GLU A 105 7.01 19.72 -11.03
N VAL A 106 7.60 19.34 -9.88
CA VAL A 106 7.61 20.17 -8.67
C VAL A 106 8.85 21.05 -8.49
N SER A 107 9.87 20.91 -9.36
CA SER A 107 11.11 21.72 -9.36
C SER A 107 10.99 22.98 -10.21
#